data_AF-A0A0N8SS79-F1
#
_entry.id   AF-A0A0N8SS79-F1
#
_cell.length_a   1.000
_cell.length_b   1.000
_cell.length_c   1.000
_cell.angle_alpha   90.00
_cell.angle_beta   90.00
_cell.angle_gamma   90.00
#
_symmetry.space_group_name_H-M   'P 1'
#
loop_
_entity.id
_entity.type
_entity.pdbx_description
1 polymer ?
#
loop_
_entity_poly.entity_id
_entity_poly.type
_entity_poly.pdbx_seq_one_letter_code
_entity_poly.pdbx_strand_id
1 'polypeptide(L)'
;MVLIFSLTQTPMIMLPSTSTKGSVVMSNSQPHIDQHPGVASKTLRERALHAALFEVGGVILVAPLLAWLMNQSLAMMGAMTVMISTIAMLWNMTYNALFDRLRKRYGFSMSLTVRVLHATGFEAGLILAVVPLAAWWLTISLMEAFWLDIGLLLMFLPYTLLFNWAYDTLRERLVQRRLARCEVL
;
A
#
# COMPACT_ATOMS: atom_id res chain seq x y z
N MET A 1 5.13 5.13 2.77
CA MET A 1 3.73 5.30 2.30
C MET A 1 3.09 4.04 1.76
N VAL A 2 3.76 3.28 0.87
CA VAL A 2 3.16 2.12 0.19
C VAL A 2 3.52 0.76 0.82
N LEU A 3 4.42 0.75 1.81
CA LEU A 3 4.74 -0.44 2.61
C LEU A 3 3.50 -1.02 3.31
N ILE A 4 2.53 -0.19 3.73
CA ILE A 4 1.30 -0.69 4.37
C ILE A 4 0.34 -1.27 3.33
N PHE A 5 0.24 -0.69 2.13
CA PHE A 5 -0.59 -1.22 1.03
C PHE A 5 -0.02 -2.52 0.46
N SER A 6 1.31 -2.66 0.43
CA SER A 6 1.99 -3.89 0.01
C SER A 6 1.92 -4.99 1.09
N LEU A 7 1.95 -4.62 2.39
CA LEU A 7 1.82 -5.58 3.50
C LEU A 7 0.37 -6.04 3.74
N THR A 8 -0.63 -5.25 3.34
CA THR A 8 -2.05 -5.63 3.44
C THR A 8 -2.59 -6.38 2.21
N GLN A 9 -1.81 -6.49 1.12
CA GLN A 9 -2.24 -7.12 -0.13
C GLN A 9 -1.52 -8.41 -0.54
N THR A 10 -0.51 -8.88 0.18
CA THR A 10 -0.07 -10.28 0.00
C THR A 10 -1.04 -11.19 0.73
N PRO A 11 -1.97 -11.92 0.05
CA PRO A 11 -2.39 -13.18 0.60
C PRO A 11 -1.11 -13.98 0.81
N MET A 12 -0.95 -14.54 2.00
CA MET A 12 0.07 -15.56 2.24
C MET A 12 -0.24 -16.68 1.24
N ILE A 13 0.41 -16.67 0.07
CA ILE A 13 0.38 -17.80 -0.85
C ILE A 13 1.14 -18.89 -0.12
N MET A 14 0.38 -19.72 0.59
CA MET A 14 0.81 -21.01 1.08
C MET A 14 1.18 -21.82 -0.17
N LEU A 15 2.48 -22.05 -0.41
CA LEU A 15 2.88 -23.01 -1.42
C LEU A 15 2.34 -24.38 -1.02
N PRO A 16 1.73 -25.16 -1.94
CA PRO A 16 1.46 -26.56 -1.66
C PRO A 16 2.80 -27.29 -1.55
N SER A 17 3.10 -27.84 -0.37
CA SER A 17 4.15 -28.85 -0.22
C SER A 17 3.71 -30.06 -1.02
N THR A 18 4.51 -30.38 -2.03
CA THR A 18 4.35 -31.48 -2.97
C THR A 18 4.12 -32.82 -2.28
N SER A 19 3.06 -33.51 -2.70
CA SER A 19 2.84 -34.94 -2.46
C SER A 19 3.92 -35.77 -3.15
N THR A 20 4.56 -36.71 -2.44
CA THR A 20 5.16 -37.92 -3.04
C THR A 20 5.33 -39.04 -1.97
N LYS A 21 4.56 -40.12 -2.20
CA LYS A 21 4.76 -41.54 -1.82
C LYS A 21 4.41 -42.03 -0.41
N GLY A 22 3.28 -42.74 -0.35
CA GLY A 22 3.27 -44.15 0.03
C GLY A 22 2.87 -44.49 1.47
N SER A 23 1.57 -44.63 1.73
CA SER A 23 1.09 -45.74 2.56
C SER A 23 -0.40 -45.98 2.30
N VAL A 24 -0.71 -47.21 1.92
CA VAL A 24 -2.07 -47.76 1.82
C VAL A 24 -2.63 -47.83 3.24
N VAL A 25 -3.63 -47.01 3.54
CA VAL A 25 -4.57 -47.26 4.64
C VAL A 25 -5.96 -46.88 4.14
N MET A 26 -6.78 -47.90 3.86
CA MET A 26 -8.23 -47.75 3.79
C MET A 26 -8.73 -47.42 5.20
N SER A 27 -9.29 -46.22 5.38
CA SER A 27 -10.16 -45.91 6.51
C SER A 27 -11.31 -45.04 6.03
N ASN A 28 -12.51 -45.53 6.36
CA ASN A 28 -13.82 -44.95 6.11
C ASN A 28 -14.01 -43.62 6.87
N SER A 29 -14.99 -42.83 6.41
CA SER A 29 -15.76 -41.78 7.13
C SER A 29 -15.44 -40.31 6.83
N GLN A 30 -16.51 -39.63 6.38
CA GLN A 30 -16.80 -38.19 6.33
C GLN A 30 -16.45 -37.41 5.06
N PRO A 31 -17.43 -36.69 4.45
CA PRO A 31 -17.11 -35.59 3.56
C PRO A 31 -16.52 -34.48 4.42
N HIS A 32 -15.19 -34.37 4.44
CA HIS A 32 -14.51 -33.17 4.92
C HIS A 32 -15.00 -32.00 4.06
N ILE A 33 -15.99 -31.26 4.56
CA ILE A 33 -16.23 -29.91 4.06
C ILE A 33 -15.01 -29.12 4.52
N ASP A 34 -14.07 -28.91 3.60
CA ASP A 34 -12.98 -27.97 3.77
C ASP A 34 -13.57 -26.55 3.85
N GLN A 35 -14.21 -26.24 4.98
CA GLN A 35 -14.49 -24.87 5.38
C GLN A 35 -13.18 -24.27 5.87
N HIS A 36 -12.26 -24.00 4.95
CA HIS A 36 -11.47 -22.80 5.12
C HIS A 36 -12.43 -21.65 4.86
N PRO A 37 -12.79 -20.82 5.87
CA PRO A 37 -13.45 -19.57 5.60
C PRO A 37 -12.47 -18.77 4.75
N GLY A 38 -12.64 -18.84 3.43
CA GLY A 38 -11.85 -18.09 2.48
C GLY A 38 -12.03 -16.64 2.85
N VAL A 39 -11.01 -16.05 3.47
CA VAL A 39 -10.98 -14.65 3.87
C VAL A 39 -11.42 -13.87 2.64
N ALA A 40 -12.65 -13.33 2.69
CA ALA A 40 -13.31 -12.76 1.52
C ALA A 40 -12.37 -11.75 0.87
N SER A 41 -11.81 -12.11 -0.29
CA SER A 41 -10.81 -11.27 -0.94
C SER A 41 -11.47 -9.93 -1.24
N LYS A 42 -10.89 -8.82 -0.76
CA LYS A 42 -11.37 -7.46 -1.06
C LYS A 42 -11.60 -7.37 -2.57
N THR A 43 -12.85 -7.14 -2.98
CA THR A 43 -13.24 -7.09 -4.40
C THR A 43 -12.44 -5.98 -5.09
N LEU A 44 -12.16 -6.13 -6.39
CA LEU A 44 -11.43 -5.11 -7.16
C LEU A 44 -12.07 -3.72 -7.04
N ARG A 45 -13.40 -3.66 -6.91
CA ARG A 45 -14.16 -2.43 -6.66
C ARG A 45 -13.87 -1.78 -5.31
N GLU A 46 -13.76 -2.56 -4.23
CA GLU A 46 -13.40 -2.05 -2.90
C GLU A 46 -11.98 -1.49 -2.89
N ARG A 47 -11.05 -2.15 -3.60
CA ARG A 47 -9.67 -1.68 -3.74
C ARG A 47 -9.58 -0.37 -4.52
N ALA A 48 -10.30 -0.27 -5.63
CA ALA A 48 -10.35 0.95 -6.44
C ALA A 48 -10.96 2.11 -5.65
N LEU A 49 -12.06 1.88 -4.93
CA LEU A 49 -12.69 2.91 -4.09
C LEU A 49 -11.76 3.36 -2.96
N HIS A 50 -11.09 2.41 -2.29
CA HIS A 50 -10.12 2.73 -1.24
C HIS A 50 -8.97 3.58 -1.78
N ALA A 51 -8.38 3.19 -2.93
CA ALA A 51 -7.30 3.94 -3.57
C ALA A 51 -7.75 5.36 -3.97
N ALA A 52 -8.93 5.49 -4.58
CA ALA A 52 -9.47 6.79 -4.97
C ALA A 52 -9.76 7.70 -3.77
N LEU A 53 -10.36 7.17 -2.69
CA LEU A 53 -10.62 7.94 -1.47
C LEU A 53 -9.33 8.41 -0.78
N PHE A 54 -8.31 7.54 -0.77
CA PHE A 54 -7.00 7.86 -0.23
C PHE A 54 -6.31 8.95 -1.05
N GLU A 55 -6.36 8.86 -2.38
CA GLU A 55 -5.75 9.85 -3.26
C GLU A 55 -6.43 11.21 -3.13
N VAL A 56 -7.76 11.26 -3.15
CA VAL A 56 -8.53 12.50 -2.97
C VAL A 56 -8.27 13.10 -1.59
N GLY A 57 -8.27 12.29 -0.53
CA GLY A 57 -7.97 12.76 0.83
C GLY A 57 -6.55 13.30 0.97
N GLY A 58 -5.58 12.63 0.33
CA GLY A 58 -4.19 13.07 0.26
C GLY A 58 -4.06 14.43 -0.43
N VAL A 59 -4.70 14.62 -1.58
CA VAL A 59 -4.69 15.91 -2.31
C VAL A 59 -5.32 17.02 -1.48
N ILE A 60 -6.46 16.77 -0.85
CA ILE A 60 -7.16 17.76 0.00
C ILE A 60 -6.29 18.19 1.18
N LEU A 61 -5.46 17.29 1.72
CA LEU A 61 -4.61 17.59 2.87
C LEU A 61 -3.28 18.24 2.46
N VAL A 62 -2.62 17.68 1.45
CA VAL A 62 -1.27 18.08 1.03
C VAL A 62 -1.28 19.39 0.25
N ALA A 63 -2.22 19.58 -0.69
CA ALA A 63 -2.19 20.73 -1.59
C ALA A 63 -2.35 22.09 -0.87
N PRO A 64 -3.29 22.27 0.09
CA PRO A 64 -3.39 23.51 0.85
C PRO A 64 -2.17 23.76 1.75
N LEU A 65 -1.64 22.69 2.36
CA LEU A 65 -0.47 22.79 3.23
C LEU A 65 0.76 23.24 2.45
N LEU A 66 1.02 22.63 1.29
CA LEU A 66 2.13 23.04 0.41
C LEU A 66 1.92 24.44 -0.14
N ALA A 67 0.69 24.82 -0.49
CA ALA A 67 0.38 26.16 -1.00
C ALA A 67 0.70 27.23 0.04
N TRP A 68 0.36 26.96 1.30
CA TRP A 68 0.69 27.83 2.42
C TRP A 68 2.20 27.86 2.73
N LEU A 69 2.85 26.70 2.76
CA LEU A 69 4.27 26.59 3.12
C LEU A 69 5.19 27.20 2.05
N MET A 70 4.88 26.99 0.77
CA MET A 70 5.67 27.45 -0.37
C MET A 70 5.22 28.82 -0.90
N ASN A 71 4.14 29.38 -0.34
CA ASN A 71 3.52 30.63 -0.79
C ASN A 71 3.17 30.61 -2.29
N GLN A 72 2.63 29.48 -2.76
CA GLN A 72 2.30 29.22 -4.16
C GLN A 72 0.80 29.02 -4.36
N SER A 73 0.32 29.15 -5.59
CA SER A 73 -1.11 28.96 -5.88
C SER A 73 -1.58 27.53 -5.59
N LEU A 74 -2.81 27.39 -5.10
CA LEU A 74 -3.41 26.09 -4.79
C LEU A 74 -3.49 25.18 -6.03
N ALA A 75 -3.75 25.75 -7.22
CA ALA A 75 -3.79 25.01 -8.46
C ALA A 75 -2.42 24.39 -8.81
N MET A 76 -1.34 25.15 -8.64
CA MET A 76 0.02 24.69 -8.92
C MET A 76 0.46 23.59 -7.93
N MET A 77 0.13 23.74 -6.64
CA MET A 77 0.42 22.71 -5.64
C MET A 77 -0.47 21.48 -5.79
N GLY A 78 -1.73 21.66 -6.19
CA GLY A 78 -2.64 20.56 -6.52
C GLY A 78 -2.12 19.72 -7.68
N ALA A 79 -1.70 20.36 -8.77
CA ALA A 79 -1.08 19.69 -9.91
C ALA A 79 0.19 18.93 -9.50
N MET A 80 1.07 19.58 -8.73
CA MET A 80 2.28 18.94 -8.20
C MET A 80 1.96 17.72 -7.32
N THR A 81 0.96 17.82 -6.45
CA THR A 81 0.54 16.71 -5.57
C THR A 81 0.05 15.51 -6.39
N VAL A 82 -0.73 15.76 -7.45
CA VAL A 82 -1.20 14.69 -8.36
C VAL A 82 -0.04 14.08 -9.16
N MET A 83 0.93 14.88 -9.59
CA MET A 83 2.13 14.35 -10.26
C MET A 83 2.95 13.45 -9.32
N ILE A 84 3.17 13.90 -8.08
CA ILE A 84 3.90 13.13 -7.06
C ILE A 84 3.14 11.85 -6.70
N SER A 85 1.80 11.89 -6.53
CA SER A 85 1.00 10.69 -6.25
C SER A 85 1.12 9.67 -7.38
N THR A 86 1.07 10.13 -8.62
CA THR A 86 1.20 9.30 -9.82
C THR A 86 2.57 8.64 -9.89
N ILE A 87 3.65 9.41 -9.70
CA ILE A 87 5.02 8.89 -9.69
C ILE A 87 5.20 7.87 -8.56
N ALA A 88 4.73 8.19 -7.35
CA ALA A 88 4.83 7.30 -6.22
C ALA A 88 4.10 5.96 -6.45
N MET A 89 2.91 6.00 -7.07
CA MET A 89 2.14 4.82 -7.41
C MET A 89 2.85 3.96 -8.48
N LEU A 90 3.34 4.57 -9.56
CA LEU A 90 4.08 3.88 -10.62
C LEU A 90 5.39 3.27 -10.12
N TRP A 91 6.16 4.05 -9.33
CA TRP A 91 7.39 3.57 -8.72
C TRP A 91 7.13 2.40 -7.79
N ASN A 92 6.07 2.48 -6.97
CA ASN A 92 5.71 1.38 -6.09
C ASN A 92 5.40 0.08 -6.84
N MET A 93 4.58 0.15 -7.88
CA MET A 93 4.27 -1.05 -8.68
C MET A 93 5.53 -1.63 -9.31
N THR A 94 6.41 -0.77 -9.83
CA THR A 94 7.66 -1.16 -10.48
C THR A 94 8.63 -1.79 -9.49
N TYR A 95 8.86 -1.15 -8.35
CA TYR A 95 9.79 -1.61 -7.32
C TYR A 95 9.34 -2.92 -6.70
N ASN A 96 8.05 -3.05 -6.34
CA ASN A 96 7.51 -4.29 -5.80
C ASN A 96 7.62 -5.44 -6.81
N ALA A 97 7.30 -5.19 -8.10
CA ALA A 97 7.43 -6.21 -9.14
C ALA A 97 8.90 -6.64 -9.36
N LEU A 98 9.85 -5.71 -9.31
CA LEU A 98 11.28 -6.00 -9.41
C LEU A 98 11.74 -6.83 -8.21
N PHE A 99 11.35 -6.43 -7.00
CA PHE A 99 11.74 -7.13 -5.79
C PHE A 99 11.13 -8.53 -5.69
N ASP A 100 9.89 -8.71 -6.13
CA ASP A 100 9.24 -10.02 -6.22
C ASP A 100 9.95 -10.93 -7.21
N ARG A 101 10.39 -10.41 -8.37
CA ARG A 101 11.21 -11.16 -9.32
C ARG A 101 12.56 -11.54 -8.72
N LEU A 102 13.20 -10.61 -8.01
CA LEU A 102 14.47 -10.85 -7.33
C LEU A 102 14.33 -11.95 -6.28
N ARG A 103 13.26 -11.88 -5.48
CA ARG A 103 12.95 -12.89 -4.47
C ARG A 103 12.65 -14.26 -5.08
N LYS A 104 11.87 -14.31 -6.17
CA LYS A 104 11.60 -15.57 -6.91
C LYS A 104 12.88 -16.18 -7.49
N ARG A 105 13.83 -15.35 -7.91
CA ARG A 105 15.10 -15.80 -8.49
C ARG A 105 16.10 -16.30 -7.46
N TYR A 106 16.22 -15.62 -6.32
CA TYR A 106 17.25 -15.88 -5.32
C TYR A 106 16.75 -16.60 -4.06
N GLY A 107 15.43 -16.74 -3.87
CA GLY A 107 14.84 -17.55 -2.81
C GLY A 107 15.07 -17.06 -1.38
N PHE A 108 15.43 -15.78 -1.17
CA PHE A 108 15.73 -15.27 0.16
C PHE A 108 14.48 -15.07 1.05
N SER A 109 14.66 -15.25 2.35
CA SER A 109 13.62 -15.01 3.36
C SER A 109 13.51 -13.52 3.69
N MET A 110 12.31 -13.08 4.09
CA MET A 110 12.05 -11.68 4.51
C MET A 110 12.53 -11.42 5.94
N SER A 111 13.84 -11.58 6.17
CA SER A 111 14.48 -11.23 7.43
C SER A 111 14.37 -9.73 7.71
N LEU A 112 14.61 -9.32 8.96
CA LEU A 112 14.58 -7.91 9.35
C LEU A 112 15.52 -7.06 8.48
N THR A 113 16.72 -7.56 8.20
CA THR A 113 17.72 -6.90 7.35
C THR A 113 17.20 -6.70 5.92
N VAL A 114 16.58 -7.72 5.33
CA VAL A 114 16.00 -7.62 3.98
C VAL A 114 14.88 -6.60 3.93
N ARG A 115 14.06 -6.50 5.00
CA ARG A 115 12.99 -5.51 5.10
C ARG A 115 13.52 -4.09 5.20
N VAL A 116 14.57 -3.87 5.99
CA VAL A 116 15.23 -2.57 6.09
C VAL A 116 15.82 -2.18 4.75
N LEU A 117 16.60 -3.06 4.11
CA LEU A 117 17.17 -2.81 2.78
C LEU A 117 16.08 -2.51 1.73
N HIS A 118 14.99 -3.27 1.76
CA HIS A 118 13.85 -3.04 0.86
C HIS A 118 13.23 -1.67 1.08
N ALA A 119 12.98 -1.28 2.33
CA ALA A 119 12.41 0.02 2.67
C ALA A 119 13.35 1.17 2.28
N THR A 120 14.64 1.05 2.60
CA THR A 120 15.64 2.07 2.25
C THR A 120 15.80 2.20 0.74
N GLY A 121 15.84 1.10 -0.02
CA GLY A 121 15.93 1.14 -1.47
C GLY A 121 14.68 1.72 -2.13
N PHE A 122 13.49 1.43 -1.58
CA PHE A 122 12.23 2.02 -2.04
C PHE A 122 12.25 3.54 -1.87
N GLU A 123 12.61 3.98 -0.67
CA GLU A 123 12.63 5.39 -0.29
C GLU A 123 13.69 6.17 -1.09
N ALA A 124 14.89 5.62 -1.21
CA ALA A 124 15.96 6.22 -2.02
C ALA A 124 15.54 6.39 -3.48
N GLY A 125 14.86 5.39 -4.06
CA GLY A 125 14.33 5.47 -5.41
C GLY A 125 13.27 6.56 -5.58
N LEU A 126 12.38 6.73 -4.59
CA LEU A 126 11.41 7.83 -4.59
C LEU A 126 12.08 9.19 -4.47
N ILE A 127 13.02 9.35 -3.54
CA ILE A 127 13.79 10.59 -3.37
C ILE A 127 14.44 11.00 -4.69
N LEU A 128 15.08 10.05 -5.39
CA LEU A 128 15.73 10.31 -6.68
C LEU A 128 14.76 10.73 -7.80
N ALA A 129 13.47 10.40 -7.70
CA ALA A 129 12.45 10.80 -8.67
C ALA A 129 11.73 12.10 -8.26
N VAL A 130 11.32 12.20 -7.00
CA VAL A 130 10.46 13.27 -6.47
C VAL A 130 11.26 14.54 -6.18
N VAL A 131 12.46 14.44 -5.60
CA VAL A 131 13.25 15.62 -5.21
C VAL A 131 13.69 16.43 -6.43
N PRO A 132 14.25 15.84 -7.51
CA PRO A 132 14.59 16.63 -8.70
C PRO A 132 13.37 17.25 -9.37
N LEU A 133 12.24 16.53 -9.38
CA LEU A 133 10.98 17.05 -9.91
C LEU A 133 10.52 18.27 -9.11
N ALA A 134 10.52 18.18 -7.77
CA ALA A 134 10.11 19.26 -6.90
C ALA A 134 11.03 20.48 -7.00
N ALA A 135 12.35 20.26 -7.04
CA ALA A 135 13.34 21.31 -7.24
C ALA A 135 13.13 22.05 -8.56
N TRP A 136 12.89 21.30 -9.65
CA TRP A 136 12.60 21.87 -10.96
C TRP A 136 11.25 22.60 -11.00
N TRP A 137 10.20 22.02 -10.44
CA TRP A 137 8.84 22.56 -10.48
C TRP A 137 8.68 23.83 -9.64
N LEU A 138 9.30 23.85 -8.45
CA LEU A 138 9.22 24.98 -7.52
C LEU A 138 10.37 25.97 -7.68
N THR A 139 11.33 25.70 -8.56
CA THR A 139 12.56 26.50 -8.74
C THR A 139 13.32 26.72 -7.41
N ILE A 140 13.39 25.67 -6.58
CA ILE A 140 14.10 25.65 -5.30
C ILE A 140 15.36 24.78 -5.42
N SER A 141 16.28 24.91 -4.46
CA SER A 141 17.47 24.06 -4.42
C SER A 141 17.11 22.58 -4.16
N LEU A 142 17.97 21.66 -4.59
CA LEU A 142 17.80 20.22 -4.30
C LEU A 142 17.74 19.94 -2.79
N MET A 143 18.46 20.73 -1.99
CA MET A 143 18.46 20.58 -0.54
C MET A 143 17.12 20.99 0.07
N GLU A 144 16.53 22.11 -0.38
CA GLU A 144 15.18 22.52 0.05
C GLU A 144 14.12 21.52 -0.38
N ALA A 145 14.19 21.01 -1.61
CA ALA A 145 13.30 19.97 -2.11
C ALA A 145 13.43 18.66 -1.32
N PHE A 146 14.64 18.31 -0.86
CA PHE A 146 14.87 17.16 0.01
C PHE A 146 14.22 17.34 1.40
N TRP A 147 14.34 18.52 2.01
CA TRP A 147 13.64 18.82 3.26
C TRP A 147 12.12 18.84 3.10
N LEU A 148 11.62 19.34 1.96
CA LEU A 148 10.21 19.27 1.59
C LEU A 148 9.74 17.82 1.53
N ASP A 149 10.51 16.94 0.89
CA ASP A 149 10.19 15.51 0.78
C ASP A 149 10.15 14.83 2.15
N ILE A 150 11.11 15.11 3.04
CA ILE A 150 11.07 14.64 4.44
C ILE A 150 9.82 15.15 5.17
N GLY A 151 9.49 16.43 5.03
CA GLY A 151 8.30 17.03 5.64
C GLY A 151 7.01 16.38 5.13
N LEU A 152 6.93 16.14 3.83
CA LEU A 152 5.82 15.43 3.19
C LEU A 152 5.73 14.00 3.73
N LEU A 153 6.84 13.27 3.79
CA LEU A 153 6.89 11.90 4.31
C LEU A 153 6.41 11.82 5.77
N LEU A 154 6.94 12.68 6.63
CA LEU A 154 6.60 12.70 8.07
C LEU A 154 5.14 13.05 8.31
N MET A 155 4.54 13.89 7.48
CA MET A 155 3.12 14.24 7.56
C MET A 155 2.21 13.19 6.93
N PHE A 156 2.65 12.53 5.85
CA PHE A 156 1.85 11.53 5.15
C PHE A 156 1.80 10.18 5.87
N LEU A 157 2.84 9.84 6.65
CA LEU A 157 2.86 8.64 7.50
C LEU A 157 1.68 8.55 8.50
N PRO A 158 1.45 9.54 9.39
CA PRO A 158 0.33 9.52 10.31
C PRO A 158 -1.01 9.59 9.58
N TYR A 159 -1.11 10.37 8.49
CA TYR A 159 -2.31 10.40 7.64
C TYR A 159 -2.67 9.00 7.13
N THR A 160 -1.70 8.27 6.58
CA THR A 160 -1.89 6.92 6.05
C THR A 160 -2.36 5.96 7.13
N LEU A 161 -1.73 6.02 8.32
CA LEU A 161 -2.12 5.17 9.45
C LEU A 161 -3.56 5.42 9.88
N LEU A 162 -3.93 6.70 10.05
CA LEU A 162 -5.26 7.09 10.49
C LEU A 162 -6.33 6.73 9.45
N PHE A 163 -6.07 6.99 8.16
CA PHE A 163 -6.99 6.65 7.08
C PHE A 163 -7.25 5.15 7.00
N ASN A 164 -6.18 4.33 7.06
CA ASN A 164 -6.32 2.88 7.02
C ASN A 164 -7.14 2.37 8.21
N TRP A 165 -6.82 2.84 9.42
CA TRP A 165 -7.56 2.48 10.63
C TRP A 165 -9.04 2.88 10.54
N ALA A 166 -9.33 4.09 10.09
CA ALA A 166 -10.69 4.58 9.92
C ALA A 166 -11.47 3.76 8.87
N TYR A 167 -10.85 3.44 7.74
CA TYR A 167 -11.45 2.65 6.67
C TYR A 167 -11.76 1.23 7.13
N ASP A 168 -10.81 0.56 7.78
CA ASP A 168 -10.99 -0.82 8.26
C ASP A 168 -12.07 -0.87 9.36
N THR A 169 -12.08 0.08 10.30
CA THR A 169 -13.13 0.20 11.34
C THR A 169 -14.52 0.41 10.72
N LEU A 170 -14.63 1.28 9.70
CA LEU A 170 -15.89 1.53 9.01
C LEU A 170 -16.36 0.30 8.25
N ARG A 171 -15.46 -0.40 7.57
CA ARG A 171 -15.75 -1.63 6.83
C ARG A 171 -16.26 -2.73 7.77
N GLU A 172 -15.60 -2.95 8.89
CA GLU A 172 -16.03 -3.92 9.90
C GLU A 172 -17.46 -3.61 10.38
N ARG A 173 -17.75 -2.35 10.72
CA ARG A 173 -19.10 -1.92 11.14
C ARG A 173 -20.16 -2.17 10.06
N LEU A 174 -19.84 -1.92 8.78
CA LEU A 174 -20.77 -2.14 7.67
C LEU A 174 -21.02 -3.63 7.40
N VAL A 175 -20.00 -4.48 7.53
CA VAL A 175 -20.14 -5.94 7.39
C VAL A 175 -20.99 -6.49 8.53
N GLN A 176 -20.72 -6.10 9.78
CA GLN A 176 -21.51 -6.53 10.94
C GLN A 176 -22.99 -6.12 10.82
N ARG A 177 -23.28 -4.91 10.32
CA ARG A 177 -24.66 -4.44 10.06
C ARG A 177 -25.38 -5.21 8.94
N ARG A 178 -24.66 -5.83 8.01
CA ARG A 178 -25.25 -6.68 6.96
C ARG A 178 -25.56 -8.06 7.50
N LEU A 179 -24.63 -8.67 8.26
CA LEU A 179 -24.82 -9.97 8.88
C LEU A 179 -25.99 -9.97 9.87
N ALA A 180 -26.04 -8.97 10.77
CA ALA A 180 -27.16 -8.81 11.70
C ALA A 180 -28.53 -8.56 11.02
N ARG A 181 -28.55 -8.10 9.77
CA ARG A 181 -29.79 -7.93 9.00
C ARG A 181 -30.25 -9.22 8.33
N CYS A 182 -29.32 -10.13 8.03
CA CYS A 182 -29.63 -11.44 7.46
C CYS A 182 -30.06 -12.45 8.52
N GLU A 183 -29.62 -12.34 9.77
CA GLU A 183 -30.12 -13.18 10.89
C GLU A 183 -31.57 -12.85 11.31
N VAL A 184 -32.05 -11.65 10.96
CA VAL A 184 -33.39 -11.16 11.35
C VAL A 184 -34.46 -11.46 10.27
N LEU A 185 -34.06 -11.97 9.09
CA LEU A 185 -34.94 -12.32 7.97
C LEU A 185 -35.11 -13.83 7.86
#